data_AF-A0AAQ3QF25-F1
#
_entry.id   AF-A0AAQ3QF25-F1
#
_cell.length_a   1.000
_cell.length_b   1.000
_cell.length_c   1.000
_cell.angle_alpha   90.00
_cell.angle_beta   90.00
_cell.angle_gamma   90.00
#
_symmetry.space_group_name_H-M   'P 1'
#
loop_
_entity.id
_entity.type
_entity.pdbx_description
1 polymer ?
#
loop_
_entity_poly.entity_id
_entity_poly.type
_entity_poly.pdbx_seq_one_letter_code
_entity_poly.pdbx_strand_id
1 'polypeptide(L)'
;MGANPFFFFNLLLLFFSHSFLAAARGEQPFVGVNIGTDVSNLLPPADLAAFIKAQQIKHIRLYDADPAILSALAGAGVSVAVGVPNNQLLALGSSPATAAAWVARHILPFHPDTPISAVAVGDEVPTALPSALPLLLLAIRSLSAALTAANLSSIPVSTPLPFSVILDPFPPSQAYFNQSLANAFLLPLLGFLGNTSAPLMLNLYPYYAFMQSHRAVPLDNALFKPLPPSLEEVDPNTLLHYTNVLDAMVDAAYVAMRNLNVTTVPVLITETGWPANGSHREELYATRDFASTYNSNLIRYVLDRAGTPLRPESTPSVYIYELFDEDMRPGPVSEASWGLFHGDGTPAYLLHVAGAGGFLANDTTNQTYCVAAEGADRRALQAALDWACGPGRANCSEIQPGEICYEPNEVRSHASYAFDSYYQKERKAAGSCFFQGVAMVTTTDPSHGDCIFPGSKQMNITKAEMTATQASKAEKASTLRLWKARAHGDVIPLILDIVLVVYVLLNFCS
;
A
#
# COMPACT_ATOMS: atom_id res chain seq x y z
N MET A 1 46.04 35.05 -26.50
CA MET A 1 44.58 34.95 -26.24
C MET A 1 44.40 34.03 -25.05
N GLY A 2 44.50 34.57 -23.83
CA GLY A 2 44.42 33.80 -22.60
C GLY A 2 42.97 33.76 -22.11
N ALA A 3 42.38 32.58 -22.08
CA ALA A 3 41.05 32.38 -21.49
C ALA A 3 41.17 32.51 -19.96
N ASN A 4 40.34 33.37 -19.38
CA ASN A 4 40.38 33.75 -17.98
C ASN A 4 39.81 32.60 -17.11
N PRO A 5 40.58 32.00 -16.19
CA PRO A 5 40.16 30.82 -15.42
C PRO A 5 38.94 31.08 -14.52
N PHE A 6 38.66 32.35 -14.20
CA PHE A 6 37.46 32.78 -13.48
C PHE A 6 36.15 32.59 -14.27
N PHE A 7 36.21 32.51 -15.60
CA PHE A 7 35.03 32.31 -16.44
C PHE A 7 34.58 30.83 -16.44
N PHE A 8 35.52 29.89 -16.38
CA PHE A 8 35.23 28.45 -16.27
C PHE A 8 34.65 28.07 -14.91
N PHE A 9 35.14 28.70 -13.82
CA PHE A 9 34.64 28.42 -12.47
C PHE A 9 33.20 28.93 -12.25
N ASN A 10 32.85 30.09 -12.82
CA ASN A 10 31.48 30.61 -12.78
C ASN A 10 30.52 29.82 -13.68
N LEU A 11 30.98 29.28 -14.81
CA LEU A 11 30.18 28.39 -15.64
C LEU A 11 29.91 27.06 -14.92
N LEU A 12 30.90 26.50 -14.21
CA LEU A 12 30.75 25.27 -13.43
C LEU A 12 29.80 25.45 -12.23
N LEU A 13 29.81 26.62 -11.58
CA LEU A 13 28.86 26.98 -10.52
C LEU A 13 27.44 27.23 -11.03
N LEU A 14 27.28 27.75 -12.26
CA LEU A 14 25.98 27.85 -12.93
C LEU A 14 25.43 26.48 -13.35
N PHE A 15 26.30 25.54 -13.75
CA PHE A 15 25.91 24.15 -13.98
C PHE A 15 25.59 23.40 -12.69
N PHE A 16 26.33 23.62 -11.59
CA PHE A 16 26.01 22.99 -10.29
C PHE A 16 24.77 23.59 -9.62
N SER A 17 24.44 24.86 -9.87
CA SER A 17 23.19 25.47 -9.39
C SER A 17 21.96 25.15 -10.25
N HIS A 18 22.14 24.81 -11.54
CA HIS A 18 21.04 24.27 -12.37
C HIS A 18 20.82 22.77 -12.19
N SER A 19 21.84 22.01 -11.77
CA SER A 19 21.70 20.57 -11.48
C SER A 19 21.06 20.24 -10.13
N PHE A 20 20.87 21.23 -9.25
CA PHE A 20 20.21 21.05 -7.95
C PHE A 20 18.77 21.60 -7.88
N LEU A 21 18.25 22.16 -8.97
CA LEU A 21 16.85 22.63 -9.09
C LEU A 21 16.01 21.79 -10.07
N ALA A 22 16.52 20.61 -10.45
CA ALA A 22 15.76 19.56 -11.13
C ALA A 22 15.43 18.39 -10.19
N ALA A 23 15.36 18.62 -8.87
CA ALA A 23 14.44 17.83 -8.06
C ALA A 23 13.04 18.19 -8.56
N ALA A 24 12.53 17.39 -9.49
CA ALA A 24 11.14 17.46 -9.89
C ALA A 24 10.30 17.64 -8.62
N ARG A 25 9.32 18.56 -8.66
CA ARG A 25 8.18 18.57 -7.74
C ARG A 25 7.36 17.27 -7.94
N GLY A 26 8.00 16.12 -7.81
CA GLY A 26 7.34 14.84 -7.71
C GLY A 26 6.83 14.74 -6.28
N GLU A 27 5.52 14.60 -6.12
CA GLU A 27 4.98 14.09 -4.87
C GLU A 27 5.72 12.81 -4.51
N GLN A 28 5.98 12.64 -3.21
CA GLN A 28 6.56 11.40 -2.72
C GLN A 28 5.64 10.23 -3.09
N PRO A 29 6.19 9.06 -3.47
CA PRO A 29 5.37 7.90 -3.74
C PRO A 29 4.52 7.57 -2.52
N PHE A 30 3.28 7.17 -2.77
CA PHE A 30 2.30 6.87 -1.73
C PHE A 30 1.66 5.51 -1.94
N VAL A 31 1.13 4.97 -0.84
CA VAL A 31 0.20 3.86 -0.86
C VAL A 31 -1.19 4.39 -0.53
N GLY A 32 -2.13 4.17 -1.44
CA GLY A 32 -3.55 4.40 -1.25
C GLY A 32 -4.33 3.09 -1.27
N VAL A 33 -5.64 3.19 -1.14
CA VAL A 33 -6.57 2.07 -1.21
C VAL A 33 -7.75 2.40 -2.11
N ASN A 34 -8.26 1.41 -2.83
CA ASN A 34 -9.55 1.49 -3.51
C ASN A 34 -10.68 1.24 -2.50
N ILE A 35 -11.81 1.92 -2.66
CA ILE A 35 -13.03 1.63 -1.92
C ILE A 35 -14.10 1.23 -2.92
N GLY A 36 -14.31 -0.08 -3.03
CA GLY A 36 -15.49 -0.68 -3.63
C GLY A 36 -16.72 -0.53 -2.73
N THR A 37 -17.89 -0.70 -3.33
CA THR A 37 -19.19 -0.52 -2.64
C THR A 37 -20.15 -1.69 -2.82
N ASP A 38 -19.72 -2.76 -3.53
CA ASP A 38 -20.48 -4.00 -3.63
C ASP A 38 -20.30 -4.86 -2.35
N VAL A 39 -20.56 -4.24 -1.19
CA VAL A 39 -20.36 -4.77 0.16
C VAL A 39 -21.68 -4.75 0.96
N SER A 40 -22.12 -5.89 1.48
CA SER A 40 -23.43 -6.05 2.12
C SER A 40 -23.57 -5.31 3.46
N ASN A 41 -22.48 -5.21 4.22
CA ASN A 41 -22.42 -4.59 5.55
C ASN A 41 -21.40 -3.45 5.62
N LEU A 42 -21.35 -2.60 4.58
CA LEU A 42 -20.40 -1.49 4.53
C LEU A 42 -20.61 -0.50 5.69
N LEU A 43 -19.51 -0.05 6.30
CA LEU A 43 -19.53 1.03 7.28
C LEU A 43 -20.29 2.26 6.74
N PRO A 44 -21.20 2.87 7.53
CA PRO A 44 -21.81 4.14 7.16
C PRO A 44 -20.75 5.21 6.85
N PRO A 45 -21.00 6.19 5.96
CA PRO A 45 -19.98 7.14 5.52
C PRO A 45 -19.20 7.86 6.63
N ALA A 46 -19.85 8.22 7.73
CA ALA A 46 -19.20 8.87 8.88
C ALA A 46 -18.23 7.91 9.62
N ASP A 47 -18.65 6.65 9.82
CA ASP A 47 -17.83 5.63 10.46
C ASP A 47 -16.68 5.20 9.54
N LEU A 48 -16.94 5.12 8.23
CA LEU A 48 -15.91 4.92 7.21
C LEU A 48 -14.85 6.01 7.26
N ALA A 49 -15.24 7.29 7.33
CA ALA A 49 -14.28 8.40 7.43
C ALA A 49 -13.46 8.33 8.73
N ALA A 50 -14.10 7.99 9.86
CA ALA A 50 -13.41 7.77 11.13
C ALA A 50 -12.43 6.60 11.06
N PHE A 51 -12.83 5.50 10.42
CA PHE A 51 -12.01 4.32 10.20
C PHE A 51 -10.78 4.64 9.34
N ILE A 52 -10.97 5.28 8.19
CA ILE A 52 -9.88 5.72 7.29
C ILE A 52 -8.86 6.57 8.03
N LYS A 53 -9.34 7.52 8.86
CA LYS A 53 -8.49 8.38 9.67
C LYS A 53 -7.72 7.59 10.74
N ALA A 54 -8.39 6.63 11.40
CA ALA A 54 -7.77 5.78 12.41
C ALA A 54 -6.67 4.88 11.81
N GLN A 55 -6.89 4.37 10.59
CA GLN A 55 -5.93 3.58 9.84
C GLN A 55 -4.81 4.42 9.17
N GLN A 56 -4.82 5.74 9.37
CA GLN A 56 -3.90 6.72 8.78
C GLN A 56 -3.79 6.64 7.24
N ILE A 57 -4.84 6.22 6.56
CA ILE A 57 -4.91 6.19 5.10
C ILE A 57 -4.99 7.64 4.59
N LYS A 58 -4.14 7.99 3.62
CA LYS A 58 -4.04 9.37 3.07
C LYS A 58 -4.47 9.52 1.62
N HIS A 59 -4.59 8.40 0.91
CA HIS A 59 -4.96 8.38 -0.50
C HIS A 59 -6.02 7.32 -0.72
N ILE A 60 -7.13 7.71 -1.32
CA ILE A 60 -8.27 6.84 -1.63
C ILE A 60 -8.62 6.99 -3.09
N ARG A 61 -8.99 5.89 -3.73
CA ARG A 61 -9.68 5.89 -5.02
C ARG A 61 -11.11 5.39 -4.83
N LEU A 62 -12.07 6.18 -5.32
CA LEU A 62 -13.48 5.79 -5.42
C LEU A 62 -13.80 5.44 -6.89
N TYR A 63 -14.66 4.45 -7.12
CA TYR A 63 -15.10 4.08 -8.47
C TYR A 63 -16.15 5.03 -9.05
N ASP A 64 -16.78 5.83 -8.21
CA ASP A 64 -17.69 6.90 -8.60
C ASP A 64 -17.50 8.16 -7.73
N ALA A 65 -18.41 9.12 -7.90
CA ALA A 65 -18.43 10.36 -7.14
C ALA A 65 -19.55 10.35 -6.09
N ASP A 66 -19.58 9.31 -5.22
CA ASP A 66 -20.54 9.21 -4.13
C ASP A 66 -20.51 10.46 -3.22
N PRO A 67 -21.59 11.25 -3.19
CA PRO A 67 -21.61 12.51 -2.44
C PRO A 67 -21.61 12.30 -0.92
N ALA A 68 -22.10 11.17 -0.42
CA ALA A 68 -22.15 10.87 1.01
C ALA A 68 -20.74 10.52 1.53
N ILE A 69 -19.98 9.70 0.81
CA ILE A 69 -18.59 9.38 1.14
C ILE A 69 -17.72 10.64 1.01
N LEU A 70 -17.84 11.38 -0.10
CA LEU A 70 -17.07 12.61 -0.31
C LEU A 70 -17.36 13.68 0.77
N SER A 71 -18.60 13.81 1.21
CA SER A 71 -18.96 14.71 2.31
C SER A 71 -18.38 14.25 3.64
N ALA A 72 -18.40 12.95 3.92
CA ALA A 72 -17.91 12.41 5.19
C ALA A 72 -16.38 12.52 5.33
N LEU A 73 -15.65 12.52 4.21
CA LEU A 73 -14.20 12.69 4.18
C LEU A 73 -13.73 14.15 4.32
N ALA A 74 -14.65 15.11 4.40
CA ALA A 74 -14.31 16.51 4.56
C ALA A 74 -13.46 16.75 5.82
N GLY A 75 -12.27 17.32 5.66
CA GLY A 75 -11.33 17.56 6.75
C GLY A 75 -10.70 16.30 7.36
N ALA A 76 -10.88 15.12 6.77
CA ALA A 76 -10.24 13.88 7.24
C ALA A 76 -8.72 13.86 6.98
N GLY A 77 -8.20 14.80 6.17
CA GLY A 77 -6.80 14.86 5.77
C GLY A 77 -6.43 13.74 4.80
N VAL A 78 -7.36 13.42 3.90
CA VAL A 78 -7.27 12.35 2.89
C VAL A 78 -7.50 12.95 1.53
N SER A 79 -6.72 12.53 0.55
CA SER A 79 -6.91 12.90 -0.85
C SER A 79 -7.65 11.80 -1.62
N VAL A 80 -8.52 12.20 -2.55
CA VAL A 80 -9.46 11.29 -3.22
C VAL A 80 -9.31 11.37 -4.74
N ALA A 81 -8.96 10.25 -5.37
CA ALA A 81 -9.12 10.05 -6.80
C ALA A 81 -10.57 9.61 -7.07
N VAL A 82 -11.31 10.40 -7.86
CA VAL A 82 -12.74 10.17 -8.11
C VAL A 82 -12.94 9.49 -9.46
N GLY A 83 -13.66 8.38 -9.45
CA GLY A 83 -14.03 7.63 -10.64
C GLY A 83 -15.20 8.24 -11.40
N VAL A 84 -15.19 8.08 -12.72
CA VAL A 84 -16.34 8.30 -13.59
C VAL A 84 -16.81 6.94 -14.10
N PRO A 85 -17.98 6.45 -13.69
CA PRO A 85 -18.45 5.14 -14.12
C PRO A 85 -18.61 5.02 -15.64
N ASN A 86 -18.38 3.81 -16.17
CA ASN A 86 -18.43 3.52 -17.61
C ASN A 86 -19.76 3.91 -18.27
N ASN A 87 -20.89 3.83 -17.54
CA ASN A 87 -22.21 4.19 -18.04
C ASN A 87 -22.39 5.71 -18.26
N GLN A 88 -21.50 6.57 -17.73
CA GLN A 88 -21.57 8.03 -17.92
C GLN A 88 -20.76 8.51 -19.13
N LEU A 89 -19.90 7.66 -19.70
CA LEU A 89 -18.99 8.03 -20.79
C LEU A 89 -19.71 8.57 -22.03
N LEU A 90 -20.88 8.02 -22.36
CA LEU A 90 -21.68 8.48 -23.50
C LEU A 90 -22.08 9.95 -23.36
N ALA A 91 -22.63 10.32 -22.19
CA ALA A 91 -23.11 11.66 -21.93
C ALA A 91 -21.96 12.67 -21.84
N LEU A 92 -20.86 12.29 -21.20
CA LEU A 92 -19.69 13.14 -20.99
C LEU A 92 -18.86 13.34 -22.27
N GLY A 93 -18.71 12.27 -23.08
CA GLY A 93 -17.99 12.34 -24.34
C GLY A 93 -18.73 13.08 -25.45
N SER A 94 -20.06 13.15 -25.37
CA SER A 94 -20.90 13.78 -26.41
C SER A 94 -21.13 15.28 -26.20
N SER A 95 -20.91 15.82 -25.00
CA SER A 95 -21.28 17.20 -24.65
C SER A 95 -20.33 17.82 -23.61
N PRO A 96 -19.54 18.83 -24.00
CA PRO A 96 -18.72 19.60 -23.06
C PRO A 96 -19.52 20.27 -21.95
N ALA A 97 -20.76 20.69 -22.23
CA ALA A 97 -21.65 21.28 -21.23
C ALA A 97 -22.04 20.25 -20.15
N THR A 98 -22.22 18.98 -20.54
CA THR A 98 -22.48 17.89 -19.60
C THR A 98 -21.26 17.63 -18.71
N ALA A 99 -20.05 17.66 -19.27
CA ALA A 99 -18.82 17.54 -18.48
C ALA A 99 -18.64 18.71 -17.49
N ALA A 100 -18.96 19.94 -17.89
CA ALA A 100 -18.96 21.10 -17.01
C ALA A 100 -19.98 20.96 -15.86
N ALA A 101 -21.19 20.50 -16.17
CA ALA A 101 -22.21 20.22 -15.16
C ALA A 101 -21.80 19.09 -14.21
N TRP A 102 -21.11 18.06 -14.72
CA TRP A 102 -20.57 16.97 -13.91
C TRP A 102 -19.54 17.49 -12.91
N VAL A 103 -18.55 18.28 -13.34
CA VAL A 103 -17.55 18.91 -12.44
C VAL A 103 -18.24 19.79 -11.39
N ALA A 104 -19.21 20.60 -11.81
CA ALA A 104 -19.94 21.47 -10.90
C ALA A 104 -20.73 20.73 -9.82
N ARG A 105 -21.21 19.52 -10.13
CA ARG A 105 -21.99 18.69 -9.20
C ARG A 105 -21.12 17.77 -8.33
N HIS A 106 -20.07 17.19 -8.91
CA HIS A 106 -19.35 16.07 -8.31
C HIS A 106 -17.97 16.44 -7.74
N ILE A 107 -17.43 17.60 -8.11
CA ILE A 107 -16.09 18.04 -7.67
C ILE A 107 -16.18 19.32 -6.84
N LEU A 108 -16.80 20.38 -7.38
CA LEU A 108 -16.82 21.70 -6.73
C LEU A 108 -17.44 21.73 -5.32
N PRO A 109 -18.49 20.95 -5.00
CA PRO A 109 -19.07 20.99 -3.66
C PRO A 109 -18.18 20.38 -2.57
N PHE A 110 -17.20 19.55 -2.94
CA PHE A 110 -16.38 18.79 -2.00
C PHE A 110 -14.93 19.29 -1.95
N HIS A 111 -14.39 19.81 -3.04
CA HIS A 111 -13.05 20.37 -3.07
C HIS A 111 -13.05 21.86 -2.61
N PRO A 112 -12.16 22.29 -1.68
CA PRO A 112 -10.97 21.61 -1.20
C PRO A 112 -11.12 20.85 0.14
N ASP A 113 -12.28 20.89 0.79
CA ASP A 113 -12.48 20.27 2.11
C ASP A 113 -12.21 18.74 2.09
N THR A 114 -12.58 18.10 0.99
CA THR A 114 -12.14 16.77 0.57
C THR A 114 -11.23 16.95 -0.65
N PRO A 115 -9.90 16.96 -0.48
CA PRO A 115 -8.95 17.19 -1.57
C PRO A 115 -9.05 16.14 -2.69
N ILE A 116 -9.72 16.50 -3.79
CA ILE A 116 -9.69 15.68 -5.00
C ILE A 116 -8.29 15.70 -5.64
N SER A 117 -7.65 14.52 -5.77
CA SER A 117 -6.29 14.34 -6.28
C SER A 117 -6.23 13.92 -7.75
N ALA A 118 -7.28 13.31 -8.29
CA ALA A 118 -7.38 12.94 -9.70
C ALA A 118 -8.83 12.67 -10.10
N VAL A 119 -9.11 12.68 -11.40
CA VAL A 119 -10.33 12.12 -11.99
C VAL A 119 -9.98 10.93 -12.88
N ALA A 120 -10.46 9.75 -12.50
CA ALA A 120 -10.27 8.50 -13.22
C ALA A 120 -11.50 8.24 -14.12
N VAL A 121 -11.37 8.51 -15.42
CA VAL A 121 -12.48 8.47 -16.36
C VAL A 121 -12.66 7.06 -16.92
N GLY A 122 -13.79 6.42 -16.61
CA GLY A 122 -14.02 5.02 -16.91
C GLY A 122 -13.15 4.10 -16.06
N ASP A 123 -13.33 2.80 -16.25
CA ASP A 123 -12.51 1.76 -15.65
C ASP A 123 -12.45 0.56 -16.59
N GLU A 124 -11.23 0.18 -16.96
CA GLU A 124 -10.90 -0.85 -17.93
C GLU A 124 -11.72 -0.85 -19.23
N VAL A 125 -12.09 0.33 -19.74
CA VAL A 125 -13.00 0.48 -20.89
C VAL A 125 -12.65 -0.36 -22.12
N PRO A 126 -11.37 -0.51 -22.54
CA PRO A 126 -11.03 -1.33 -23.71
C PRO A 126 -11.49 -2.79 -23.62
N THR A 127 -11.62 -3.35 -22.41
CA THR A 127 -12.07 -4.72 -22.15
C THR A 127 -13.51 -4.75 -21.63
N ALA A 128 -13.86 -3.86 -20.69
CA ALA A 128 -15.15 -3.85 -20.00
C ALA A 128 -16.29 -3.26 -20.85
N LEU A 129 -16.01 -2.21 -21.64
CA LEU A 129 -17.02 -1.56 -22.50
C LEU A 129 -16.39 -1.07 -23.82
N PRO A 130 -15.97 -1.98 -24.72
CA PRO A 130 -15.22 -1.62 -25.94
C PRO A 130 -16.00 -0.67 -26.86
N SER A 131 -17.35 -0.73 -26.83
CA SER A 131 -18.22 0.15 -27.61
C SER A 131 -18.16 1.62 -27.20
N ALA A 132 -17.76 1.92 -25.95
CA ALA A 132 -17.62 3.29 -25.45
C ALA A 132 -16.22 3.88 -25.67
N LEU A 133 -15.25 3.07 -26.11
CA LEU A 133 -13.86 3.49 -26.31
C LEU A 133 -13.68 4.76 -27.18
N PRO A 134 -14.43 4.95 -28.30
CA PRO A 134 -14.33 6.17 -29.10
C PRO A 134 -14.70 7.46 -28.35
N LEU A 135 -15.51 7.34 -27.29
CA LEU A 135 -15.98 8.47 -26.48
C LEU A 135 -15.10 8.73 -25.26
N LEU A 136 -14.28 7.76 -24.85
CA LEU A 136 -13.46 7.86 -23.66
C LEU A 136 -12.49 9.04 -23.71
N LEU A 137 -11.71 9.19 -24.79
CA LEU A 137 -10.77 10.31 -24.92
C LEU A 137 -11.50 11.67 -25.02
N LEU A 138 -12.70 11.69 -25.58
CA LEU A 138 -13.53 12.90 -25.64
C LEU A 138 -14.04 13.28 -24.24
N ALA A 139 -14.45 12.30 -23.43
CA ALA A 139 -14.87 12.51 -22.04
C ALA A 139 -13.69 13.03 -21.18
N ILE A 140 -12.51 12.40 -21.29
CA ILE A 140 -11.27 12.82 -20.60
C ILE A 140 -10.95 14.29 -20.92
N ARG A 141 -10.93 14.65 -22.21
CA ARG A 141 -10.64 16.02 -22.65
C ARG A 141 -11.70 17.02 -22.18
N SER A 142 -12.97 16.64 -22.23
CA SER A 142 -14.09 17.51 -21.81
C SER A 142 -14.06 17.78 -20.31
N LEU A 143 -13.78 16.75 -19.49
CA LEU A 143 -13.62 16.90 -18.04
C LEU A 143 -12.38 17.71 -17.68
N SER A 144 -11.25 17.49 -18.34
CA SER A 144 -10.03 18.28 -18.13
C SER A 144 -10.24 19.76 -18.48
N ALA A 145 -10.94 20.06 -19.58
CA ALA A 145 -11.31 21.42 -19.95
C ALA A 145 -12.28 22.05 -18.92
N ALA A 146 -13.26 21.29 -18.43
CA ALA A 146 -14.18 21.74 -17.39
C ALA A 146 -13.48 22.06 -16.05
N LEU A 147 -12.56 21.20 -15.61
CA LEU A 147 -11.72 21.44 -14.43
C LEU A 147 -10.86 22.69 -14.62
N THR A 148 -10.25 22.84 -15.81
CA THR A 148 -9.47 24.04 -16.14
C THR A 148 -10.32 25.31 -16.08
N ALA A 149 -11.53 25.29 -16.63
CA ALA A 149 -12.47 26.41 -16.58
C ALA A 149 -12.93 26.75 -15.14
N ALA A 150 -12.90 25.76 -14.25
CA ALA A 150 -13.17 25.93 -12.82
C ALA A 150 -11.93 26.30 -11.99
N ASN A 151 -10.78 26.60 -12.62
CA ASN A 151 -9.49 26.87 -11.96
C ASN A 151 -8.91 25.68 -11.17
N LEU A 152 -9.25 24.44 -11.56
CA LEU A 152 -8.77 23.19 -10.98
C LEU A 152 -7.90 22.41 -11.96
N SER A 153 -7.13 23.10 -12.82
CA SER A 153 -6.26 22.48 -13.82
C SER A 153 -5.12 21.63 -13.23
N SER A 154 -4.87 21.74 -11.92
CA SER A 154 -3.91 20.91 -11.19
C SER A 154 -4.43 19.49 -10.91
N ILE A 155 -5.75 19.24 -11.05
CA ILE A 155 -6.32 17.91 -10.86
C ILE A 155 -6.12 17.12 -12.17
N PRO A 156 -5.23 16.10 -12.20
CA PRO A 156 -5.02 15.30 -13.39
C PRO A 156 -6.27 14.50 -13.75
N VAL A 157 -6.52 14.36 -15.05
CA VAL A 157 -7.58 13.51 -15.60
C VAL A 157 -6.93 12.42 -16.43
N SER A 158 -7.22 11.16 -16.11
CA SER A 158 -6.69 10.00 -16.83
C SER A 158 -7.74 8.89 -16.88
N THR A 159 -7.37 7.69 -17.29
CA THR A 159 -8.24 6.51 -17.37
C THR A 159 -7.49 5.28 -16.90
N PRO A 160 -7.99 4.56 -15.88
CA PRO A 160 -7.52 3.23 -15.51
C PRO A 160 -7.67 2.26 -16.69
N LEU A 161 -6.56 1.65 -17.09
CA LEU A 161 -6.51 0.66 -18.16
C LEU A 161 -6.09 -0.70 -17.59
N PRO A 162 -6.62 -1.81 -18.14
CA PRO A 162 -6.15 -3.13 -17.76
C PRO A 162 -4.73 -3.33 -18.28
N PHE A 163 -3.92 -4.14 -17.59
CA PHE A 163 -2.58 -4.46 -18.08
C PHE A 163 -2.58 -5.15 -19.47
N SER A 164 -3.69 -5.79 -19.84
CA SER A 164 -3.87 -6.51 -21.12
C SER A 164 -3.80 -5.61 -22.37
N VAL A 165 -3.78 -4.28 -22.22
CA VAL A 165 -3.46 -3.37 -23.33
C VAL A 165 -1.99 -3.45 -23.78
N ILE A 166 -1.11 -3.96 -22.93
CA ILE A 166 0.30 -4.23 -23.21
C ILE A 166 0.44 -5.70 -23.59
N LEU A 167 0.99 -5.95 -24.77
CA LEU A 167 1.26 -7.28 -25.30
C LEU A 167 2.74 -7.65 -25.12
N ASP A 168 2.96 -8.96 -25.01
CA ASP A 168 4.26 -9.58 -24.76
C ASP A 168 5.08 -8.90 -23.65
N PRO A 169 4.48 -8.63 -22.46
CA PRO A 169 5.11 -7.80 -21.43
C PRO A 169 6.34 -8.44 -20.77
N PHE A 170 6.61 -9.73 -21.00
CA PHE A 170 7.72 -10.45 -20.39
C PHE A 170 8.58 -11.14 -21.48
N PRO A 171 9.89 -10.83 -21.59
CA PRO A 171 10.62 -9.84 -20.79
C PRO A 171 10.22 -8.37 -21.09
N PRO A 172 10.30 -7.45 -20.12
CA PRO A 172 9.81 -6.07 -20.25
C PRO A 172 10.33 -5.30 -21.48
N SER A 173 11.58 -5.52 -21.87
CA SER A 173 12.24 -4.85 -23.01
C SER A 173 11.57 -5.05 -24.37
N GLN A 174 10.72 -6.08 -24.54
CA GLN A 174 10.01 -6.33 -25.79
C GLN A 174 8.55 -5.84 -25.78
N ALA A 175 8.06 -5.36 -24.64
CA ALA A 175 6.66 -5.00 -24.44
C ALA A 175 6.20 -3.92 -25.44
N TYR A 176 4.97 -4.06 -25.95
CA TYR A 176 4.38 -3.07 -26.85
C TYR A 176 2.87 -2.98 -26.65
N PHE A 177 2.29 -1.82 -26.94
CA PHE A 177 0.84 -1.68 -26.93
C PHE A 177 0.20 -2.42 -28.12
N ASN A 178 -0.96 -3.03 -27.89
CA ASN A 178 -1.75 -3.65 -28.96
C ASN A 178 -1.93 -2.68 -30.15
N GLN A 179 -1.45 -3.04 -31.34
CA GLN A 179 -1.35 -2.11 -32.48
C GLN A 179 -2.68 -1.49 -32.91
N SER A 180 -3.78 -2.25 -32.84
CA SER A 180 -5.12 -1.75 -33.19
C SER A 180 -5.58 -0.66 -32.22
N LEU A 181 -5.24 -0.81 -30.93
CA LEU A 181 -5.55 0.16 -29.88
C LEU A 181 -4.51 1.29 -29.82
N ALA A 182 -3.26 0.99 -30.17
CA ALA A 182 -2.10 1.87 -30.05
C ALA A 182 -2.31 3.16 -30.82
N ASN A 183 -2.64 3.06 -32.11
CA ASN A 183 -2.79 4.23 -32.97
C ASN A 183 -4.14 4.93 -32.79
N ALA A 184 -5.22 4.16 -32.57
CA ALA A 184 -6.57 4.70 -32.50
C ALA A 184 -6.86 5.42 -31.17
N PHE A 185 -6.23 4.99 -30.08
CA PHE A 185 -6.58 5.45 -28.73
C PHE A 185 -5.36 5.77 -27.86
N LEU A 186 -4.41 4.85 -27.72
CA LEU A 186 -3.33 5.00 -26.72
C LEU A 186 -2.35 6.12 -27.07
N LEU A 187 -1.90 6.25 -28.32
CA LEU A 187 -1.01 7.34 -28.70
C LEU A 187 -1.68 8.73 -28.53
N PRO A 188 -2.94 8.95 -28.98
CA PRO A 188 -3.68 10.18 -28.66
C PRO A 188 -3.89 10.42 -27.16
N LEU A 189 -4.13 9.37 -26.38
CA LEU A 189 -4.24 9.44 -24.91
C LEU A 189 -2.91 9.86 -24.28
N LEU A 190 -1.82 9.15 -24.59
CA LEU A 190 -0.48 9.43 -24.06
C LEU A 190 -0.01 10.84 -24.41
N GLY A 191 -0.31 11.33 -25.62
CA GLY A 191 -0.05 12.73 -26.00
C GLY A 191 -0.85 13.73 -25.15
N PHE A 192 -2.11 13.41 -24.84
CA PHE A 192 -2.92 14.22 -23.92
C PHE A 192 -2.36 14.20 -22.48
N LEU A 193 -2.00 13.02 -21.98
CA LEU A 193 -1.43 12.84 -20.63
C LEU A 193 -0.11 13.61 -20.49
N GLY A 194 0.78 13.52 -21.47
CA GLY A 194 2.04 14.26 -21.48
C GLY A 194 1.85 15.78 -21.49
N ASN A 195 0.86 16.29 -22.23
CA ASN A 195 0.56 17.73 -22.27
C ASN A 195 -0.09 18.27 -20.99
N THR A 196 -0.80 17.41 -20.25
CA THR A 196 -1.49 17.77 -19.00
C THR A 196 -0.72 17.36 -17.75
N SER A 197 0.46 16.75 -17.90
CA SER A 197 1.24 16.15 -16.81
C SER A 197 0.43 15.12 -15.99
N ALA A 198 -0.56 14.47 -16.60
CA ALA A 198 -1.34 13.42 -15.98
C ALA A 198 -0.65 12.05 -16.11
N PRO A 199 -0.80 11.14 -15.14
CA PRO A 199 -0.20 9.81 -15.21
C PRO A 199 -0.97 8.88 -16.15
N LEU A 200 -0.29 7.87 -16.67
CA LEU A 200 -0.93 6.67 -17.20
C LEU A 200 -1.41 5.83 -16.01
N MET A 201 -2.72 5.65 -15.87
CA MET A 201 -3.32 4.81 -14.84
C MET A 201 -3.40 3.36 -15.31
N LEU A 202 -2.83 2.43 -14.54
CA LEU A 202 -2.84 1.00 -14.86
C LEU A 202 -3.29 0.16 -13.68
N ASN A 203 -4.17 -0.80 -13.95
CA ASN A 203 -4.51 -1.87 -13.02
C ASN A 203 -3.51 -3.02 -13.23
N LEU A 204 -2.64 -3.25 -12.24
CA LEU A 204 -1.54 -4.19 -12.30
C LEU A 204 -1.69 -5.27 -11.24
N TYR A 205 -1.95 -6.50 -11.66
CA TYR A 205 -2.16 -7.64 -10.78
C TYR A 205 -1.11 -8.74 -10.99
N PRO A 206 0.01 -8.73 -10.22
CA PRO A 206 0.97 -9.84 -10.21
C PRO A 206 0.34 -11.20 -9.93
N TYR A 207 -0.75 -11.26 -9.16
CA TYR A 207 -1.54 -12.48 -8.96
C TYR A 207 -1.97 -13.10 -10.30
N TYR A 208 -2.58 -12.33 -11.19
CA TYR A 208 -3.03 -12.83 -12.49
C TYR A 208 -1.85 -13.17 -13.41
N ALA A 209 -0.79 -12.35 -13.42
CA ALA A 209 0.43 -12.65 -14.17
C ALA A 209 1.03 -14.00 -13.73
N PHE A 210 1.13 -14.24 -12.42
CA PHE A 210 1.60 -15.50 -11.86
C PHE A 210 0.70 -16.68 -12.27
N MET A 211 -0.61 -16.57 -12.08
CA MET A 211 -1.57 -17.63 -12.40
C MET A 211 -1.57 -18.00 -13.89
N GLN A 212 -1.39 -17.02 -14.78
CA GLN A 212 -1.39 -17.21 -16.23
C GLN A 212 -0.02 -17.63 -16.79
N SER A 213 1.07 -17.44 -16.03
CA SER A 213 2.44 -17.74 -16.46
C SER A 213 2.73 -19.23 -16.67
N HIS A 214 1.83 -20.14 -16.25
CA HIS A 214 2.07 -21.58 -16.24
C HIS A 214 3.39 -21.98 -15.55
N ARG A 215 3.71 -21.33 -14.41
CA ARG A 215 4.94 -21.50 -13.60
C ARG A 215 6.20 -20.87 -14.17
N ALA A 216 6.11 -20.04 -15.22
CA ALA A 216 7.25 -19.26 -15.69
C ALA A 216 7.63 -18.16 -14.69
N VAL A 217 6.66 -17.58 -14.01
CA VAL A 217 6.85 -16.61 -12.92
C VAL A 217 6.95 -17.35 -11.59
N PRO A 218 8.07 -17.25 -10.84
CA PRO A 218 8.16 -17.81 -9.50
C PRO A 218 7.17 -17.15 -8.55
N LEU A 219 6.50 -17.93 -7.68
CA LEU A 219 5.57 -17.40 -6.69
C LEU A 219 6.24 -16.38 -5.77
N ASP A 220 7.48 -16.65 -5.33
CA ASP A 220 8.24 -15.74 -4.48
C ASP A 220 8.54 -14.41 -5.19
N ASN A 221 8.73 -14.41 -6.51
CA ASN A 221 8.88 -13.19 -7.31
C ASN A 221 7.58 -12.36 -7.31
N ALA A 222 6.44 -13.01 -7.51
CA ALA A 222 5.13 -12.34 -7.47
C ALA A 222 4.76 -11.80 -6.07
N LEU A 223 5.38 -12.33 -5.01
CA LEU A 223 5.14 -11.95 -3.61
C LEU A 223 6.22 -11.02 -3.02
N PHE A 224 7.13 -10.48 -3.83
CA PHE A 224 8.28 -9.66 -3.39
C PHE A 224 9.18 -10.37 -2.36
N LYS A 225 9.24 -11.70 -2.40
CA LYS A 225 10.12 -12.47 -1.52
C LYS A 225 11.52 -12.55 -2.13
N PRO A 226 12.57 -12.59 -1.29
CA PRO A 226 13.93 -12.78 -1.78
C PRO A 226 14.06 -14.03 -2.65
N LEU A 227 14.69 -13.87 -3.80
CA LEU A 227 14.99 -14.97 -4.73
C LEU A 227 16.48 -15.27 -4.72
N PRO A 228 16.90 -16.53 -4.90
CA PRO A 228 18.27 -16.79 -5.28
C PRO A 228 18.53 -16.22 -6.70
N PRO A 229 19.76 -15.76 -7.02
CA PRO A 229 20.08 -15.16 -8.31
C PRO A 229 19.72 -16.03 -9.53
N SER A 230 19.65 -17.36 -9.37
CA SER A 230 19.26 -18.30 -10.42
C SER A 230 17.76 -18.30 -10.77
N LEU A 231 16.92 -17.68 -9.93
CA LEU A 231 15.47 -17.59 -10.10
C LEU A 231 15.00 -16.14 -10.31
N GLU A 232 15.91 -15.17 -10.36
CA GLU A 232 15.58 -13.80 -10.75
C GLU A 232 15.18 -13.77 -12.23
N GLU A 233 14.19 -12.95 -12.54
CA GLU A 233 13.80 -12.73 -13.93
C GLU A 233 14.79 -11.76 -14.56
N VAL A 234 15.67 -12.29 -15.42
CA VAL A 234 16.65 -11.47 -16.14
C VAL A 234 16.13 -11.16 -17.53
N ASP A 235 15.97 -9.87 -17.83
CA ASP A 235 15.61 -9.42 -19.16
C ASP A 235 16.81 -9.64 -20.12
N PRO A 236 16.68 -10.46 -21.17
CA PRO A 236 17.81 -10.87 -22.01
C PRO A 236 18.32 -9.74 -22.92
N ASN A 237 17.53 -8.68 -23.16
CA ASN A 237 17.92 -7.59 -24.05
C ASN A 237 18.59 -6.44 -23.29
N THR A 238 18.23 -6.26 -22.02
CA THR A 238 18.72 -5.15 -21.17
C THR A 238 19.62 -5.60 -20.04
N LEU A 239 19.61 -6.89 -19.70
CA LEU A 239 20.29 -7.49 -18.54
C LEU A 239 19.81 -6.93 -17.20
N LEU A 240 18.61 -6.32 -17.18
CA LEU A 240 17.98 -5.88 -15.95
C LEU A 240 17.45 -7.08 -15.18
N HIS A 241 17.69 -7.07 -13.86
CA HIS A 241 17.26 -8.11 -12.93
C HIS A 241 15.98 -7.66 -12.24
N TYR A 242 14.90 -8.41 -12.45
CA TYR A 242 13.61 -8.17 -11.82
C TYR A 242 13.43 -9.13 -10.65
N THR A 243 13.45 -8.56 -9.45
CA THR A 243 13.27 -9.29 -8.19
C THR A 243 11.79 -9.43 -7.80
N ASN A 244 10.90 -8.73 -8.51
CA ASN A 244 9.46 -8.86 -8.39
C ASN A 244 8.75 -8.55 -9.71
N VAL A 245 7.57 -9.16 -9.90
CA VAL A 245 6.80 -9.07 -11.15
C VAL A 245 6.23 -7.68 -11.35
N LEU A 246 5.89 -6.97 -10.27
CA LEU A 246 5.28 -5.64 -10.37
C LEU A 246 6.23 -4.66 -11.05
N ASP A 247 7.52 -4.67 -10.70
CA ASP A 247 8.56 -3.90 -11.38
C ASP A 247 8.62 -4.24 -12.87
N ALA A 248 8.59 -5.53 -13.21
CA ALA A 248 8.60 -5.96 -14.60
C ALA A 248 7.37 -5.47 -15.38
N MET A 249 6.18 -5.48 -14.75
CA MET A 249 4.96 -4.94 -15.35
C MET A 249 5.02 -3.42 -15.56
N VAL A 250 5.55 -2.68 -14.58
CA VAL A 250 5.73 -1.22 -14.68
C VAL A 250 6.73 -0.86 -15.79
N ASP A 251 7.84 -1.58 -15.85
CA ASP A 251 8.86 -1.35 -16.88
C ASP A 251 8.40 -1.76 -18.26
N ALA A 252 7.58 -2.81 -18.37
CA ALA A 252 6.89 -3.16 -19.61
C ALA A 252 5.99 -2.01 -20.10
N ALA A 253 5.31 -1.30 -19.21
CA ALA A 253 4.53 -0.12 -19.57
C ALA A 253 5.41 1.04 -20.06
N TYR A 254 6.54 1.30 -19.39
CA TYR A 254 7.49 2.32 -19.84
C TYR A 254 8.13 1.99 -21.20
N VAL A 255 8.46 0.72 -21.43
CA VAL A 255 8.97 0.25 -22.72
C VAL A 255 7.90 0.38 -23.81
N ALA A 256 6.66 0.00 -23.54
CA ALA A 256 5.56 0.13 -24.48
C ALA A 256 5.30 1.61 -24.86
N MET A 257 5.38 2.53 -23.91
CA MET A 257 5.31 3.98 -24.18
C MET A 257 6.50 4.46 -25.01
N ARG A 258 7.72 4.01 -24.69
CA ARG A 258 8.94 4.36 -25.44
C ARG A 258 8.85 3.90 -26.90
N ASN A 259 8.24 2.76 -27.17
CA ASN A 259 8.00 2.25 -28.53
C ASN A 259 7.02 3.12 -29.34
N LEU A 260 6.26 3.99 -28.67
CA LEU A 260 5.44 5.05 -29.28
C LEU A 260 6.08 6.44 -29.20
N ASN A 261 7.38 6.53 -28.88
CA ASN A 261 8.14 7.76 -28.66
C ASN A 261 7.64 8.63 -27.50
N VAL A 262 7.01 8.03 -26.48
CA VAL A 262 6.55 8.72 -25.26
C VAL A 262 7.41 8.30 -24.07
N THR A 263 8.03 9.26 -23.39
CA THR A 263 8.96 8.98 -22.27
C THR A 263 8.67 9.80 -21.00
N THR A 264 7.78 10.78 -21.08
CA THR A 264 7.53 11.77 -20.01
C THR A 264 6.33 11.43 -19.13
N VAL A 265 5.46 10.51 -19.55
CA VAL A 265 4.24 10.16 -18.82
C VAL A 265 4.59 9.18 -17.69
N PRO A 266 4.35 9.52 -16.41
CA PRO A 266 4.56 8.61 -15.30
C PRO A 266 3.46 7.56 -15.22
N VAL A 267 3.76 6.41 -14.62
CA VAL A 267 2.76 5.38 -14.31
C VAL A 267 2.21 5.58 -12.90
N LEU A 268 0.88 5.53 -12.77
CA LEU A 268 0.17 5.41 -11.50
C LEU A 268 -0.54 4.05 -11.47
N ILE A 269 -0.28 3.26 -10.44
CA ILE A 269 -0.94 1.95 -10.29
C ILE A 269 -2.28 2.18 -9.59
N THR A 270 -3.38 2.09 -10.34
CA THR A 270 -4.73 2.37 -9.82
C THR A 270 -5.35 1.18 -9.11
N GLU A 271 -4.88 -0.03 -9.39
CA GLU A 271 -5.26 -1.23 -8.68
C GLU A 271 -4.11 -2.22 -8.66
N THR A 272 -3.87 -2.80 -7.49
CA THR A 272 -3.01 -3.96 -7.33
C THR A 272 -3.33 -4.65 -6.01
N GLY A 273 -3.30 -5.97 -5.97
CA GLY A 273 -3.69 -6.71 -4.77
C GLY A 273 -3.51 -8.19 -4.94
N TRP A 274 -4.01 -8.95 -3.97
CA TRP A 274 -3.99 -10.40 -3.99
C TRP A 274 -5.19 -10.95 -3.20
N PRO A 275 -5.98 -11.87 -3.76
CA PRO A 275 -7.20 -12.35 -3.10
C PRO A 275 -6.88 -13.27 -1.92
N ALA A 276 -7.61 -13.10 -0.82
CA ALA A 276 -7.43 -13.84 0.43
C ALA A 276 -8.21 -15.16 0.49
N ASN A 277 -9.11 -15.38 -0.46
CA ASN A 277 -9.89 -16.60 -0.59
C ASN A 277 -10.21 -16.83 -2.08
N GLY A 278 -10.44 -18.08 -2.48
CA GLY A 278 -10.77 -18.43 -3.85
C GLY A 278 -11.15 -19.90 -3.97
N SER A 279 -11.50 -20.32 -5.18
CA SER A 279 -11.84 -21.74 -5.42
C SER A 279 -10.68 -22.67 -5.08
N HIS A 280 -10.90 -23.64 -4.19
CA HIS A 280 -9.91 -24.68 -3.84
C HIS A 280 -9.45 -25.55 -5.01
N ARG A 281 -10.07 -25.46 -6.19
CA ARG A 281 -9.67 -26.22 -7.39
C ARG A 281 -8.87 -25.40 -8.39
N GLU A 282 -9.23 -24.12 -8.54
CA GLU A 282 -8.76 -23.28 -9.65
C GLU A 282 -7.86 -22.13 -9.15
N GLU A 283 -7.99 -21.73 -7.87
CA GLU A 283 -7.37 -20.54 -7.30
C GLU A 283 -6.63 -20.89 -5.99
N LEU A 284 -5.79 -21.92 -6.04
CA LEU A 284 -5.06 -22.47 -4.88
C LEU A 284 -4.16 -21.44 -4.16
N TYR A 285 -3.82 -20.34 -4.83
CA TYR A 285 -2.95 -19.29 -4.30
C TYR A 285 -3.75 -18.08 -3.79
N ALA A 286 -5.07 -18.11 -3.86
CA ALA A 286 -5.94 -17.12 -3.24
C ALA A 286 -6.16 -17.49 -1.76
N THR A 287 -5.21 -17.12 -0.90
CA THR A 287 -5.25 -17.43 0.54
C THR A 287 -4.85 -16.22 1.38
N ARG A 288 -5.35 -16.15 2.63
CA ARG A 288 -5.03 -15.10 3.60
C ARG A 288 -3.52 -14.90 3.78
N ASP A 289 -2.74 -15.98 3.78
CA ASP A 289 -1.28 -15.92 3.93
C ASP A 289 -0.59 -15.25 2.72
N PHE A 290 -1.03 -15.56 1.50
CA PHE A 290 -0.48 -14.95 0.29
C PHE A 290 -0.94 -13.49 0.14
N ALA A 291 -2.20 -13.19 0.46
CA ALA A 291 -2.72 -11.83 0.48
C ALA A 291 -1.99 -10.94 1.50
N SER A 292 -1.81 -11.44 2.73
CA SER A 292 -1.01 -10.80 3.77
C SER A 292 0.42 -10.55 3.30
N THR A 293 1.08 -11.57 2.73
CA THR A 293 2.45 -11.45 2.23
C THR A 293 2.56 -10.38 1.14
N TYR A 294 1.72 -10.45 0.11
CA TYR A 294 1.76 -9.55 -1.03
C TYR A 294 1.55 -8.10 -0.60
N ASN A 295 0.44 -7.83 0.10
CA ASN A 295 0.09 -6.45 0.47
C ASN A 295 1.07 -5.87 1.51
N SER A 296 1.59 -6.67 2.45
CA SER A 296 2.61 -6.20 3.38
C SER A 296 3.91 -5.82 2.69
N ASN A 297 4.37 -6.66 1.75
CA ASN A 297 5.61 -6.41 1.03
C ASN A 297 5.46 -5.28 0.02
N LEU A 298 4.30 -5.15 -0.64
CA LEU A 298 3.98 -4.02 -1.51
C LEU A 298 4.07 -2.69 -0.75
N ILE A 299 3.44 -2.60 0.42
CA ILE A 299 3.49 -1.39 1.26
C ILE A 299 4.93 -1.04 1.58
N ARG A 300 5.71 -2.04 2.02
CA ARG A 300 7.12 -1.85 2.33
C ARG A 300 7.91 -1.38 1.09
N TYR A 301 7.73 -2.03 -0.05
CA TYR A 301 8.41 -1.71 -1.30
C TYR A 301 8.18 -0.25 -1.72
N VAL A 302 6.93 0.22 -1.71
CA VAL A 302 6.59 1.60 -2.09
C VAL A 302 7.22 2.61 -1.13
N LEU A 303 7.24 2.29 0.17
CA LEU A 303 7.81 3.16 1.21
C LEU A 303 9.35 3.14 1.26
N ASP A 304 9.99 2.04 0.86
CA ASP A 304 11.45 1.91 0.75
C ASP A 304 12.00 2.68 -0.48
N ARG A 305 11.13 3.01 -1.45
CA ARG A 305 11.43 3.88 -2.61
C ARG A 305 12.57 3.36 -3.48
N ALA A 306 12.64 2.05 -3.69
CA ALA A 306 13.70 1.41 -4.45
C ALA A 306 13.66 1.77 -5.96
N GLY A 307 12.51 2.25 -6.45
CA GLY A 307 12.25 2.39 -7.88
C GLY A 307 12.15 1.04 -8.57
N THR A 308 12.17 1.09 -9.91
CA THR A 308 12.17 -0.10 -10.78
C THR A 308 13.56 -0.30 -11.41
N PRO A 309 13.91 -1.50 -11.90
CA PRO A 309 15.19 -1.70 -12.58
C PRO A 309 15.45 -0.75 -13.76
N LEU A 310 14.44 -0.43 -14.57
CA LEU A 310 14.57 0.53 -15.68
C LEU A 310 14.56 1.99 -15.21
N ARG A 311 13.86 2.29 -14.10
CA ARG A 311 13.76 3.63 -13.51
C ARG A 311 14.03 3.59 -12.00
N PRO A 312 15.30 3.46 -11.57
CA PRO A 312 15.66 3.41 -10.16
C PRO A 312 15.41 4.74 -9.43
N GLU A 313 15.25 5.84 -10.17
CA GLU A 313 14.96 7.16 -9.62
C GLU A 313 13.50 7.38 -9.22
N SER A 314 12.59 6.48 -9.63
CA SER A 314 11.15 6.69 -9.51
C SER A 314 10.42 5.43 -9.08
N THR A 315 9.76 5.50 -7.93
CA THR A 315 8.82 4.46 -7.47
C THR A 315 7.39 4.90 -7.81
N PRO A 316 6.57 4.07 -8.46
CA PRO A 316 5.18 4.42 -8.73
C PRO A 316 4.37 4.49 -7.43
N SER A 317 3.47 5.47 -7.33
CA SER A 317 2.40 5.42 -6.34
C SER A 317 1.40 4.32 -6.69
N VAL A 318 0.77 3.73 -5.67
CA VAL A 318 -0.14 2.60 -5.85
C VAL A 318 -1.42 2.79 -5.06
N TYR A 319 -2.52 2.24 -5.56
CA TYR A 319 -3.74 2.00 -4.80
C TYR A 319 -3.93 0.49 -4.66
N ILE A 320 -3.93 0.01 -3.40
CA ILE A 320 -4.24 -1.39 -3.10
C ILE A 320 -5.70 -1.65 -3.46
N TYR A 321 -5.94 -2.72 -4.19
CA TYR A 321 -7.26 -3.28 -4.45
C TYR A 321 -7.48 -4.45 -3.47
N GLU A 322 -8.25 -4.28 -2.40
CA GLU A 322 -8.99 -3.06 -2.00
C GLU A 322 -9.22 -2.94 -0.49
N LEU A 323 -9.93 -1.90 -0.03
CA LEU A 323 -10.14 -1.67 1.40
C LEU A 323 -11.04 -2.74 2.04
N PHE A 324 -12.16 -3.09 1.41
CA PHE A 324 -13.15 -4.02 1.96
C PHE A 324 -13.42 -5.19 1.01
N ASP A 325 -13.73 -6.36 1.58
CA ASP A 325 -14.25 -7.49 0.79
C ASP A 325 -15.61 -7.12 0.16
N GLU A 326 -15.69 -7.15 -1.17
CA GLU A 326 -16.93 -6.94 -1.94
C GLU A 326 -17.74 -8.24 -2.07
N ASP A 327 -18.38 -8.67 -0.99
CA ASP A 327 -19.13 -9.93 -0.90
C ASP A 327 -20.37 -10.01 -1.81
N MET A 328 -20.79 -8.90 -2.41
CA MET A 328 -21.86 -8.85 -3.41
C MET A 328 -21.34 -8.86 -4.85
N ARG A 329 -20.01 -8.84 -5.07
CA ARG A 329 -19.42 -8.80 -6.40
C ARG A 329 -19.65 -10.12 -7.16
N PRO A 330 -20.15 -10.07 -8.40
CA PRO A 330 -20.32 -11.27 -9.20
C PRO A 330 -18.98 -11.76 -9.76
N GLY A 331 -18.79 -13.08 -9.83
CA GLY A 331 -17.62 -13.66 -10.48
C GLY A 331 -17.10 -14.92 -9.77
N PRO A 332 -15.82 -15.27 -9.98
CA PRO A 332 -15.11 -16.24 -9.17
C PRO A 332 -15.20 -15.94 -7.66
N VAL A 333 -15.01 -16.97 -6.83
CA VAL A 333 -15.06 -16.83 -5.36
C VAL A 333 -14.07 -15.77 -4.86
N SER A 334 -12.94 -15.61 -5.56
CA SER A 334 -11.92 -14.61 -5.23
C SER A 334 -12.37 -13.17 -5.37
N GLU A 335 -13.32 -12.86 -6.26
CA GLU A 335 -13.83 -11.50 -6.46
C GLU A 335 -14.45 -10.91 -5.20
N ALA A 336 -14.94 -11.75 -4.29
CA ALA A 336 -15.49 -11.36 -3.00
C ALA A 336 -14.45 -11.26 -1.87
N SER A 337 -13.15 -11.36 -2.16
CA SER A 337 -12.12 -11.54 -1.13
C SER A 337 -10.80 -10.82 -1.41
N TRP A 338 -10.85 -9.63 -2.01
CA TRP A 338 -9.68 -8.77 -2.25
C TRP A 338 -9.41 -7.76 -1.12
N GLY A 339 -10.32 -7.66 -0.14
CA GLY A 339 -10.29 -6.67 0.91
C GLY A 339 -9.13 -6.84 1.89
N LEU A 340 -8.62 -5.71 2.38
CA LEU A 340 -7.78 -5.67 3.58
C LEU A 340 -8.62 -5.90 4.85
N PHE A 341 -9.90 -5.53 4.80
CA PHE A 341 -10.87 -5.63 5.88
C PHE A 341 -12.19 -6.25 5.38
N HIS A 342 -13.00 -6.79 6.27
CA HIS A 342 -14.39 -7.09 6.00
C HIS A 342 -15.23 -5.80 6.08
N GLY A 343 -16.47 -5.82 5.56
CA GLY A 343 -17.30 -4.61 5.47
C GLY A 343 -17.57 -3.89 6.79
N ASP A 344 -17.47 -4.59 7.92
CA ASP A 344 -17.62 -4.06 9.28
C ASP A 344 -16.34 -3.40 9.85
N GLY A 345 -15.25 -3.40 9.08
CA GLY A 345 -13.94 -2.87 9.48
C GLY A 345 -13.05 -3.86 10.22
N THR A 346 -13.46 -5.11 10.41
CA THR A 346 -12.58 -6.15 10.98
C THR A 346 -11.51 -6.57 9.96
N PRO A 347 -10.26 -6.83 10.38
CA PRO A 347 -9.20 -7.22 9.42
C PRO A 347 -9.48 -8.58 8.77
N ALA A 348 -9.38 -8.65 7.44
CA ALA A 348 -9.48 -9.92 6.72
C ALA A 348 -8.26 -10.82 6.97
N TYR A 349 -7.09 -10.20 7.16
CA TYR A 349 -5.84 -10.83 7.56
C TYR A 349 -4.89 -9.80 8.17
N LEU A 350 -3.86 -10.26 8.86
CA LEU A 350 -2.87 -9.37 9.47
C LEU A 350 -1.88 -8.85 8.43
N LEU A 351 -1.68 -7.53 8.37
CA LEU A 351 -0.60 -6.90 7.62
C LEU A 351 0.65 -6.73 8.50
N HIS A 352 1.82 -6.99 7.91
CA HIS A 352 3.14 -6.89 8.53
C HIS A 352 3.84 -5.57 8.15
N VAL A 353 3.26 -4.45 8.56
CA VAL A 353 3.68 -3.09 8.17
C VAL A 353 4.45 -2.35 9.26
N ALA A 354 5.14 -3.08 10.15
CA ALA A 354 5.97 -2.46 11.18
C ALA A 354 7.07 -1.58 10.55
N GLY A 355 7.13 -0.30 10.95
CA GLY A 355 8.03 0.69 10.36
C GLY A 355 7.43 1.49 9.19
N ALA A 356 6.20 1.21 8.75
CA ALA A 356 5.50 1.93 7.66
C ALA A 356 4.91 3.30 8.07
N GLY A 357 5.45 3.94 9.11
CA GLY A 357 5.06 5.32 9.48
C GLY A 357 3.62 5.50 9.97
N GLY A 358 2.97 4.44 10.46
CA GLY A 358 1.59 4.49 10.98
C GLY A 358 0.51 4.09 9.98
N PHE A 359 0.82 4.01 8.69
CA PHE A 359 -0.12 3.58 7.64
C PHE A 359 -0.54 2.12 7.82
N LEU A 360 -1.85 1.89 8.02
CA LEU A 360 -2.44 0.57 8.37
C LEU A 360 -1.76 -0.10 9.57
N ALA A 361 -0.91 0.64 10.28
CA ALA A 361 -0.33 0.21 11.51
C ALA A 361 -1.36 0.59 12.58
N ASN A 362 -2.20 -0.38 12.91
CA ASN A 362 -2.70 -0.38 14.28
C ASN A 362 -1.44 -0.35 15.16
N ASP A 363 -1.35 0.58 16.12
CA ASP A 363 -0.23 0.75 17.05
C ASP A 363 -0.20 -0.42 18.06
N THR A 364 -0.17 -1.62 17.50
CA THR A 364 -0.35 -2.94 18.10
C THR A 364 0.59 -3.93 17.41
N THR A 365 1.67 -3.46 16.77
CA THR A 365 2.71 -4.36 16.20
C THR A 365 3.28 -5.31 17.25
N ASN A 366 3.13 -5.00 18.55
CA ASN A 366 3.40 -5.87 19.69
C ASN A 366 2.15 -6.48 20.37
N GLN A 367 0.92 -6.13 19.98
CA GLN A 367 -0.33 -6.68 20.52
C GLN A 367 -1.05 -7.50 19.44
N THR A 368 -0.40 -8.60 19.06
CA THR A 368 -1.00 -9.62 18.22
C THR A 368 -1.44 -10.80 19.08
N TYR A 369 -2.55 -11.41 18.67
CA TYR A 369 -3.17 -12.59 19.26
C TYR A 369 -3.26 -13.69 18.22
N CYS A 370 -3.28 -14.95 18.64
CA CYS A 370 -3.54 -16.06 17.74
C CYS A 370 -4.91 -16.66 18.02
N VAL A 371 -5.82 -16.61 17.06
CA VAL A 371 -7.21 -17.06 17.21
C VAL A 371 -7.57 -18.09 16.14
N ALA A 372 -8.66 -18.83 16.33
CA ALA A 372 -9.16 -19.74 15.31
C ALA A 372 -9.63 -18.98 14.06
N ALA A 373 -9.16 -19.42 12.88
CA ALA A 373 -9.54 -18.83 11.60
C ALA A 373 -11.04 -18.96 11.34
N GLU A 374 -11.63 -17.97 10.66
CA GLU A 374 -13.04 -18.06 10.24
C GLU A 374 -13.23 -19.14 9.19
N GLY A 375 -14.32 -19.91 9.33
CA GLY A 375 -14.62 -21.03 8.42
C GLY A 375 -13.70 -22.25 8.57
N ALA A 376 -12.83 -22.30 9.59
CA ALA A 376 -11.97 -23.45 9.84
C ALA A 376 -12.79 -24.74 10.05
N ASP A 377 -12.37 -25.84 9.40
CA ASP A 377 -13.02 -27.14 9.57
C ASP A 377 -13.00 -27.54 11.04
N ARG A 378 -14.18 -27.88 11.59
CA ARG A 378 -14.34 -28.17 13.01
C ARG A 378 -13.47 -29.34 13.49
N ARG A 379 -13.23 -30.36 12.65
CA ARG A 379 -12.41 -31.51 13.03
C ARG A 379 -10.93 -31.15 13.04
N ALA A 380 -10.47 -30.42 12.02
CA ALA A 380 -9.11 -29.89 11.97
C ALA A 380 -8.84 -28.93 13.13
N LEU A 381 -9.83 -28.10 13.48
CA LEU A 381 -9.75 -27.18 14.61
C LEU A 381 -9.68 -27.91 15.96
N GLN A 382 -10.48 -28.96 16.15
CA GLN A 382 -10.39 -29.81 17.34
C GLN A 382 -9.01 -30.48 17.45
N ALA A 383 -8.50 -31.05 16.35
CA ALA A 383 -7.19 -31.68 16.34
C ALA A 383 -6.06 -30.68 16.68
N ALA A 384 -6.16 -29.45 16.18
CA ALA A 384 -5.23 -28.38 16.50
C ALA A 384 -5.33 -27.93 17.96
N LEU A 385 -6.54 -27.82 18.52
CA LEU A 385 -6.76 -27.54 19.95
C LEU A 385 -6.16 -28.64 20.84
N ASP A 386 -6.42 -29.90 20.52
CA ASP A 386 -5.87 -31.06 21.26
C ASP A 386 -4.33 -31.04 21.21
N TRP A 387 -3.75 -30.68 20.05
CA TRP A 387 -2.32 -30.51 19.91
C TRP A 387 -1.79 -29.35 20.75
N ALA A 388 -2.45 -28.19 20.72
CA ALA A 388 -2.04 -26.99 21.47
C ALA A 388 -2.00 -27.27 22.96
N CYS A 389 -3.06 -27.86 23.51
CA CYS A 389 -3.15 -28.19 24.94
C CYS A 389 -2.28 -29.39 25.36
N GLY A 390 -2.01 -30.32 24.45
CA GLY A 390 -1.15 -31.49 24.69
C GLY A 390 0.32 -31.21 24.33
N PRO A 391 0.81 -31.69 23.17
CA PRO A 391 2.19 -31.51 22.71
C PRO A 391 2.70 -30.05 22.71
N GLY A 392 1.87 -29.08 22.30
CA GLY A 392 2.22 -27.66 22.27
C GLY A 392 2.37 -27.04 23.66
N ARG A 393 1.79 -27.68 24.69
CA ARG A 393 1.82 -27.23 26.09
C ARG A 393 1.38 -25.77 26.25
N ALA A 394 0.32 -25.39 25.55
CA ALA A 394 -0.41 -24.15 25.81
C ALA A 394 -1.06 -24.20 27.20
N ASN A 395 -1.34 -23.04 27.81
CA ASN A 395 -2.11 -22.99 29.04
C ASN A 395 -3.60 -23.08 28.72
N CYS A 396 -4.15 -24.27 28.86
CA CYS A 396 -5.56 -24.56 28.64
C CYS A 396 -6.36 -24.70 29.95
N SER A 397 -5.85 -24.22 31.09
CA SER A 397 -6.57 -24.31 32.36
C SER A 397 -7.84 -23.46 32.35
N GLU A 398 -7.80 -22.28 31.74
CA GLU A 398 -8.88 -21.28 31.82
C GLU A 398 -10.07 -21.61 30.91
N ILE A 399 -9.91 -22.59 30.02
CA ILE A 399 -10.97 -23.11 29.14
C ILE A 399 -11.54 -24.45 29.64
N GLN A 400 -11.26 -24.85 30.89
CA GLN A 400 -11.85 -26.06 31.47
C GLN A 400 -13.25 -25.77 32.04
N PRO A 401 -14.14 -26.78 32.15
CA PRO A 401 -15.46 -26.59 32.72
C PRO A 401 -15.42 -25.91 34.10
N GLY A 402 -16.13 -24.79 34.24
CA GLY A 402 -16.19 -23.99 35.47
C GLY A 402 -15.19 -22.84 35.54
N GLU A 403 -14.33 -22.67 34.53
CA GLU A 403 -13.32 -21.61 34.46
C GLU A 403 -13.79 -20.42 33.60
N ILE A 404 -13.07 -19.30 33.71
CA ILE A 404 -13.50 -17.97 33.26
C ILE A 404 -13.62 -17.86 31.73
N CYS A 405 -12.81 -18.61 30.98
CA CYS A 405 -12.82 -18.64 29.51
C CYS A 405 -13.50 -19.90 28.94
N TYR A 406 -14.30 -20.60 29.75
CA TYR A 406 -15.04 -21.78 29.28
C TYR A 406 -16.19 -21.42 28.35
N GLU A 407 -16.88 -20.30 28.61
CA GLU A 407 -18.00 -19.86 27.78
C GLU A 407 -17.54 -18.83 26.73
N PRO A 408 -18.08 -18.88 25.50
CA PRO A 408 -19.03 -19.87 25.01
C PRO A 408 -18.38 -21.24 24.80
N ASN A 409 -19.07 -22.31 25.20
CA ASN A 409 -18.62 -23.70 25.10
C ASN A 409 -18.59 -24.22 23.64
N GLU A 410 -17.71 -23.63 22.85
CA GLU A 410 -17.49 -23.94 21.45
C GLU A 410 -16.01 -24.25 21.19
N VAL A 411 -15.76 -25.21 20.30
CA VAL A 411 -14.39 -25.60 19.90
C VAL A 411 -13.61 -24.39 19.40
N ARG A 412 -14.25 -23.47 18.69
CA ARG A 412 -13.61 -22.25 18.16
C ARG A 412 -13.11 -21.34 19.27
N SER A 413 -13.91 -21.14 20.31
CA SER A 413 -13.59 -20.27 21.44
C SER A 413 -12.45 -20.85 22.26
N HIS A 414 -12.53 -22.15 22.57
CA HIS A 414 -11.47 -22.87 23.29
C HIS A 414 -10.16 -22.93 22.50
N ALA A 415 -10.25 -23.23 21.20
CA ALA A 415 -9.11 -23.22 20.28
C ALA A 415 -8.44 -21.86 20.25
N SER A 416 -9.22 -20.77 20.14
CA SER A 416 -8.67 -19.41 20.09
C SER A 416 -7.87 -19.08 21.34
N TYR A 417 -8.37 -19.40 22.54
CA TYR A 417 -7.63 -19.16 23.79
C TYR A 417 -6.35 -20.01 23.87
N ALA A 418 -6.43 -21.29 23.52
CA ALA A 418 -5.29 -22.20 23.52
C ALA A 418 -4.21 -21.77 22.51
N PHE A 419 -4.63 -21.34 21.32
CA PHE A 419 -3.75 -20.86 20.26
C PHE A 419 -3.04 -19.58 20.69
N ASP A 420 -3.75 -18.61 21.26
CA ASP A 420 -3.12 -17.40 21.78
C ASP A 420 -2.14 -17.74 22.89
N SER A 421 -2.52 -18.61 23.83
CA SER A 421 -1.61 -19.04 24.89
C SER A 421 -0.31 -19.64 24.35
N TYR A 422 -0.39 -20.48 23.32
CA TYR A 422 0.79 -21.04 22.67
C TYR A 422 1.61 -19.96 21.94
N TYR A 423 0.94 -19.12 21.15
CA TYR A 423 1.56 -18.05 20.37
C TYR A 423 2.34 -17.06 21.24
N GLN A 424 1.74 -16.61 22.35
CA GLN A 424 2.41 -15.73 23.32
C GLN A 424 3.61 -16.41 23.97
N LYS A 425 3.46 -17.69 24.34
CA LYS A 425 4.53 -18.49 24.97
C LYS A 425 5.73 -18.66 24.05
N GLU A 426 5.50 -18.88 22.75
CA GLU A 426 6.54 -18.96 21.72
C GLU A 426 7.07 -17.58 21.28
N ARG A 427 6.79 -16.53 22.06
CA ARG A 427 7.24 -15.14 21.79
C ARG A 427 6.82 -14.65 20.41
N LYS A 428 5.65 -15.06 19.92
CA LYS A 428 5.10 -14.63 18.63
C LYS A 428 6.00 -15.03 17.45
N ALA A 429 6.79 -16.10 17.61
CA ALA A 429 7.69 -16.58 16.56
C ALA A 429 6.93 -16.86 15.25
N ALA A 430 7.57 -16.59 14.11
CA ALA A 430 6.98 -16.87 12.80
C ALA A 430 6.52 -18.34 12.71
N GLY A 431 5.29 -18.56 12.25
CA GLY A 431 4.68 -19.89 12.15
C GLY A 431 4.09 -20.46 13.46
N SER A 432 4.29 -19.82 14.61
CA SER A 432 3.71 -20.30 15.90
C SER A 432 2.18 -20.18 15.96
N CYS A 433 1.56 -19.42 15.05
CA CYS A 433 0.10 -19.35 14.87
C CYS A 433 -0.40 -20.13 13.65
N PHE A 434 0.40 -21.02 13.06
CA PHE A 434 0.01 -21.70 11.82
C PHE A 434 -1.06 -22.77 12.06
N PHE A 435 -0.87 -23.66 13.03
CA PHE A 435 -1.80 -24.76 13.37
C PHE A 435 -2.39 -25.49 12.14
N GLN A 436 -1.59 -25.77 11.11
CA GLN A 436 -2.05 -26.38 9.85
C GLN A 436 -3.12 -25.57 9.09
N GLY A 437 -3.07 -24.24 9.21
CA GLY A 437 -3.95 -23.31 8.51
C GLY A 437 -5.30 -23.04 9.19
N VAL A 438 -5.57 -23.61 10.39
CA VAL A 438 -6.85 -23.38 11.10
C VAL A 438 -6.81 -22.24 12.11
N ALA A 439 -5.68 -21.54 12.22
CA ALA A 439 -5.51 -20.39 13.10
C ALA A 439 -5.00 -19.19 12.30
N MET A 440 -5.26 -18.00 12.83
CA MET A 440 -4.81 -16.75 12.24
C MET A 440 -4.37 -15.77 13.33
N VAL A 441 -3.37 -14.95 12.99
CA VAL A 441 -2.95 -13.86 13.85
C VAL A 441 -3.92 -12.69 13.66
N THR A 442 -4.38 -12.09 14.75
CA THR A 442 -5.23 -10.89 14.76
C THR A 442 -4.61 -9.82 15.65
N THR A 443 -4.90 -8.56 15.36
CA THR A 443 -4.61 -7.41 16.26
C THR A 443 -5.82 -7.00 17.08
N THR A 444 -6.99 -7.60 16.82
CA THR A 444 -8.19 -7.38 17.63
C THR A 444 -8.07 -8.20 18.89
N ASP A 445 -8.18 -7.56 20.06
CA ASP A 445 -8.19 -8.24 21.36
C ASP A 445 -9.40 -9.19 21.43
N PRO A 446 -9.20 -10.52 21.48
CA PRO A 446 -10.28 -11.50 21.55
C PRO A 446 -10.88 -11.65 22.97
N SER A 447 -10.37 -10.90 23.94
CA SER A 447 -10.89 -10.88 25.30
C SER A 447 -12.32 -10.36 25.34
N HIS A 448 -13.14 -10.97 26.20
CA HIS A 448 -14.54 -10.62 26.34
C HIS A 448 -15.03 -10.94 27.75
N GLY A 449 -15.88 -10.06 28.31
CA GLY A 449 -16.31 -10.18 29.70
C GLY A 449 -15.12 -10.28 30.64
N ASP A 450 -15.11 -11.31 31.49
CA ASP A 450 -14.00 -11.61 32.40
C ASP A 450 -12.92 -12.52 31.76
N CYS A 451 -13.18 -13.07 30.57
CA CYS A 451 -12.21 -13.88 29.84
C CYS A 451 -11.15 -12.99 29.18
N ILE A 452 -10.00 -12.86 29.84
CA ILE A 452 -8.86 -12.10 29.33
C ILE A 452 -7.84 -13.05 28.69
N PHE A 453 -7.54 -12.83 27.42
CA PHE A 453 -6.59 -13.65 26.67
C PHE A 453 -5.14 -13.41 27.12
N PRO A 454 -4.26 -14.43 27.01
CA PRO A 454 -2.86 -14.32 27.41
C PRO A 454 -2.11 -13.12 26.82
N GLY A 455 -2.37 -12.76 25.56
CA GLY A 455 -1.77 -11.59 24.92
C GLY A 455 -2.15 -10.27 25.60
N SER A 456 -3.36 -10.19 26.14
CA SER A 456 -3.93 -8.98 26.74
C SER A 456 -3.47 -8.83 28.20
N LYS A 457 -3.21 -9.96 28.89
CA LYS A 457 -2.66 -9.98 30.26
C LYS A 457 -1.27 -9.32 30.36
N GLN A 458 -0.44 -9.37 29.30
CA GLN A 458 0.91 -8.77 29.27
C GLN A 458 0.92 -7.23 29.36
N MET A 459 -0.23 -6.57 29.11
CA MET A 459 -0.38 -5.11 29.24
C MET A 459 -0.43 -4.64 30.70
N ASN A 460 -0.98 -5.43 31.61
CA ASN A 460 -1.10 -5.02 33.01
C ASN A 460 0.25 -5.02 33.73
N ILE A 461 1.21 -5.86 33.29
CA ILE A 461 2.55 -5.93 33.88
C ILE A 461 3.41 -4.74 33.41
N THR A 462 3.38 -4.42 32.11
CA THR A 462 4.13 -3.27 31.55
C THR A 462 3.58 -1.94 32.04
N LYS A 463 2.25 -1.81 32.20
CA LYS A 463 1.62 -0.61 32.78
C LYS A 463 1.93 -0.45 34.28
N ALA A 464 2.03 -1.56 35.03
CA ALA A 464 2.45 -1.58 36.44
C ALA A 464 3.94 -1.26 36.64
N GLU A 465 4.83 -1.72 35.74
CA GLU A 465 6.25 -1.34 35.77
C GLU A 465 6.46 0.14 35.43
N MET A 466 5.67 0.70 34.51
CA MET A 466 5.68 2.15 34.22
C MET A 466 5.16 2.99 35.40
N THR A 467 4.18 2.50 36.18
CA THR A 467 3.69 3.21 37.38
C THR A 467 4.63 3.06 38.58
N ALA A 468 5.29 1.90 38.74
CA ALA A 468 6.29 1.69 39.81
C ALA A 468 7.54 2.56 39.61
N THR A 469 7.90 2.87 38.37
CA THR A 469 9.06 3.72 38.06
C THR A 469 8.77 5.21 38.30
N GLN A 470 7.51 5.65 38.32
CA GLN A 470 7.11 7.03 38.65
C GLN A 470 6.88 7.26 40.16
N ALA A 471 6.64 6.21 40.96
CA ALA A 471 6.36 6.33 42.39
C ALA A 471 7.62 6.40 43.30
N SER A 472 8.84 6.23 42.77
CA SER A 472 10.09 6.26 43.58
C SER A 472 10.86 7.59 43.56
N LYS A 473 10.33 8.64 42.93
CA LYS A 473 10.94 9.99 42.96
C LYS A 473 10.03 11.01 43.62
N ALA A 474 9.75 10.82 44.90
CA ALA A 474 9.42 11.92 45.79
C ALA A 474 9.98 11.62 47.19
N GLU A 475 10.72 12.60 47.71
CA GLU A 475 11.09 12.77 49.12
C GLU A 475 12.36 12.05 49.64
N LYS A 476 13.51 12.75 49.54
CA LYS A 476 14.19 13.30 50.73
C LYS A 476 15.37 14.21 50.38
N ALA A 477 15.29 15.43 50.89
CA ALA A 477 16.35 16.41 50.90
C ALA A 477 17.36 16.15 52.04
N SER A 478 18.59 16.65 51.82
CA SER A 478 19.63 16.99 52.80
C SER A 478 20.44 15.86 53.46
N THR A 479 21.69 15.67 53.01
CA THR A 479 22.95 15.99 53.73
C THR A 479 24.11 15.21 53.09
N LEU A 480 24.91 15.89 52.27
CA LEU A 480 26.13 15.32 51.69
C LEU A 480 27.27 15.40 52.72
N ARG A 481 27.75 14.25 53.20
CA ARG A 481 29.04 14.14 53.91
C ARG A 481 30.16 13.90 52.89
N LEU A 482 31.17 14.77 52.99
CA LEU A 482 32.46 14.75 52.32
C LEU A 482 33.14 13.38 52.32
N TRP A 483 33.48 12.85 51.13
CA TRP A 483 34.69 12.04 50.92
C TRP A 483 35.43 12.52 49.65
N LYS A 484 36.71 12.86 49.87
CA LYS A 484 37.71 13.33 48.90
C LYS A 484 38.37 12.13 48.20
N ALA A 485 38.49 12.17 46.87
CA ALA A 485 39.59 11.59 46.09
C ALA A 485 39.49 12.13 44.64
N ARG A 486 40.18 13.23 44.30
CA ARG A 486 41.53 13.35 43.69
C ARG A 486 41.60 13.02 42.19
N ALA A 487 41.32 14.08 41.41
CA ALA A 487 41.87 14.57 40.14
C ALA A 487 42.72 13.68 39.21
N HIS A 488 42.33 13.64 37.94
CA HIS A 488 43.07 13.83 36.66
C HIS A 488 42.02 13.70 35.53
N GLY A 489 41.87 14.46 34.45
CA GLY A 489 42.44 15.69 33.90
C GLY A 489 41.71 15.93 32.55
N ASP A 490 41.05 17.08 32.42
CA ASP A 490 40.75 17.92 31.24
C ASP A 490 40.58 17.38 29.79
N VAL A 491 39.41 17.76 29.22
CA VAL A 491 39.18 18.49 27.95
C VAL A 491 38.79 17.73 26.65
N ILE A 492 37.54 17.97 26.25
CA ILE A 492 36.94 18.04 24.88
C ILE A 492 36.79 19.58 24.60
N PRO A 493 36.97 20.17 23.39
CA PRO A 493 36.52 19.66 22.08
C PRO A 493 37.48 19.81 20.88
N LEU A 494 37.47 18.81 20.01
CA LEU A 494 38.12 18.78 18.71
C LEU A 494 37.10 19.01 17.58
N ILE A 495 36.46 20.17 17.53
CA ILE A 495 35.68 20.62 16.36
C ILE A 495 35.83 22.15 16.27
N LEU A 496 37.01 22.64 15.90
CA LEU A 496 37.18 23.98 15.35
C LEU A 496 38.47 24.17 14.52
N ASP A 497 39.38 23.19 14.47
CA ASP A 497 40.69 23.36 13.80
C ASP A 497 40.81 22.74 12.40
N ILE A 498 39.81 22.00 11.90
CA ILE A 498 39.87 21.44 10.52
C ILE A 498 39.47 22.48 9.45
N VAL A 499 38.70 23.51 9.82
CA VAL A 499 38.31 24.59 8.90
C VAL A 499 39.48 25.54 8.60
N LEU A 500 40.48 25.63 9.50
CA LEU A 500 41.65 26.51 9.30
C LEU A 500 42.76 25.87 8.45
N VAL A 501 42.86 24.54 8.42
CA VAL A 501 43.92 23.82 7.67
C VAL A 501 43.61 23.74 6.16
N VAL A 502 42.33 23.67 5.79
CA VAL A 502 41.92 23.66 4.36
C VAL A 502 42.07 25.05 3.72
N TYR A 503 41.92 26.13 4.49
CA TYR A 503 42.02 27.51 3.98
C TYR A 503 43.48 27.95 3.72
N VAL A 504 44.46 27.35 4.42
CA VAL A 504 45.89 27.64 4.24
C VAL A 504 46.52 26.80 3.13
N LEU A 505 46.03 25.58 2.87
CA LEU A 505 46.56 24.71 1.81
C LEU A 505 46.10 25.11 0.38
N LEU A 506 45.03 25.89 0.22
CA LEU A 506 44.53 26.34 -1.08
C LEU A 506 45.16 27.66 -1.58
N ASN A 507 46.01 28.34 -0.79
CA ASN A 507 46.67 29.59 -1.19
C ASN A 507 48.17 29.44 -1.57
N PHE A 508 48.68 28.21 -1.74
CA PHE A 508 50.10 27.96 -2.08
C PHE A 508 50.34 27.19 -3.39
N CYS A 509 49.33 27.01 -4.24
CA CYS A 509 49.53 26.55 -5.62
C CYS A 509 48.66 27.39 -6.56
N SER A 510 49.19 28.55 -6.99
CA SER A 510 48.79 29.27 -8.20
C SER A 510 49.89 29.14 -9.24
#